data_AF-A0A3S4HP94-F1
#
_entry.id   AF-A0A3S4HP94-F1
#
_cell.length_a   1.000
_cell.length_b   1.000
_cell.length_c   1.000
_cell.angle_alpha   90.00
_cell.angle_beta   90.00
_cell.angle_gamma   90.00
#
_symmetry.space_group_name_H-M   'P 1'
#
loop_
_entity.id
_entity.type
_entity.pdbx_description
1 polymer ?
#
loop_
_entity_poly.entity_id
_entity_poly.type
_entity_poly.pdbx_seq_one_letter_code
_entity_poly.pdbx_strand_id
1 'polypeptide(L)'
;MLQGLAIGGEYGGAAIYVAEHAPDHKRGGYTSWIQVTAGAGLLLSLLVILACRKLTGEAFNEWGWRLPFLLSIFLLAISTWIRLSMQESPAFLKMKAEGKHSKAPISEAFGNWRNLKIVLISLFGFNGGQAVTFYCAQFYSLFFLTQILKVDPQTANLMLIASLILTTPLFLYFGHLSDRIGRKPVLIAGLALGLALTFPAFRWLTDYANPDVAAAEASSPVIVVADPAVAISSSTPSAKPS
;
A
#
# COMPACT_ATOMS: atom_id res chain seq x y z
N MET A 1 14.93 -5.08 4.50
CA MET A 1 14.20 -5.42 5.75
C MET A 1 14.24 -4.28 6.77
N LEU A 2 15.41 -3.76 7.15
CA LEU A 2 15.54 -2.65 8.11
C LEU A 2 14.81 -1.36 7.66
N GLN A 3 14.89 -1.01 6.37
CA GLN A 3 14.19 0.16 5.81
C GLN A 3 12.66 0.05 5.91
N GLY A 4 12.10 -1.15 5.76
CA GLY A 4 10.65 -1.36 5.90
C GLY A 4 10.16 -1.15 7.32
N LEU A 5 10.94 -1.61 8.31
CA LEU A 5 10.65 -1.37 9.73
C LEU A 5 10.71 0.12 10.08
N ALA A 6 11.72 0.82 9.58
CA ALA A 6 11.88 2.26 9.78
C ALA A 6 10.68 3.05 9.20
N ILE A 7 10.30 2.75 7.95
CA ILE A 7 9.15 3.39 7.29
C ILE A 7 7.85 3.16 8.07
N GLY A 8 7.63 1.96 8.59
CA GLY A 8 6.43 1.64 9.37
C GLY A 8 6.30 2.50 10.64
N GLY A 9 7.40 2.70 11.37
CA GLY A 9 7.45 3.55 12.55
C GLY A 9 7.25 5.04 12.23
N GLU A 10 7.92 5.52 11.17
CA GLU A 10 7.81 6.92 10.74
C GLU A 10 6.40 7.27 10.24
N TYR A 11 5.82 6.42 9.41
CA TYR A 11 4.48 6.61 8.87
C TYR A 11 3.43 6.59 10.00
N GLY A 12 3.50 5.60 10.90
CA GLY A 12 2.59 5.50 12.05
C GLY A 12 2.70 6.72 12.97
N GLY A 13 3.93 7.16 13.28
CA GLY A 13 4.19 8.34 14.08
C GLY A 13 3.65 9.63 13.45
N ALA A 14 3.85 9.82 12.14
CA ALA A 14 3.31 10.97 11.41
C ALA A 14 1.78 10.97 11.39
N ALA A 15 1.16 9.80 11.20
CA ALA A 15 -0.30 9.66 11.22
C ALA A 15 -0.90 10.01 12.58
N ILE A 16 -0.28 9.55 13.67
CA ILE A 16 -0.69 9.90 15.03
C ILE A 16 -0.49 11.40 15.27
N TYR A 17 0.68 11.95 14.92
CA TYR A 17 0.99 13.36 15.11
C TYR A 17 -0.04 14.27 14.42
N VAL A 18 -0.35 14.02 13.15
CA VAL A 18 -1.36 14.78 12.41
C VAL A 18 -2.75 14.59 13.02
N ALA A 19 -3.10 13.36 13.39
CA ALA A 19 -4.39 13.07 14.01
C ALA A 19 -4.58 13.75 15.37
N GLU A 20 -3.51 13.93 16.15
CA GLU A 20 -3.52 14.62 17.45
C GLU A 20 -3.63 16.14 17.32
N HIS A 21 -3.08 16.72 16.25
CA HIS A 21 -3.17 18.16 15.97
C HIS A 21 -4.41 18.55 15.16
N ALA A 22 -5.09 17.59 14.54
CA ALA A 22 -6.27 17.85 13.73
C ALA A 22 -7.50 18.16 14.60
N PRO A 23 -8.34 19.14 14.22
CA PRO A 23 -9.62 19.40 14.86
C PRO A 23 -10.51 18.15 14.85
N ASP A 24 -11.29 17.91 15.93
CA ASP A 24 -12.00 16.64 16.12
C ASP A 24 -12.91 16.21 14.97
N HIS A 25 -13.50 17.17 14.26
CA HIS A 25 -14.41 16.97 13.12
C HIS A 25 -13.74 17.05 11.75
N LYS A 26 -12.40 17.08 11.68
CA LYS A 26 -11.62 17.15 10.43
C LYS A 26 -10.48 16.14 10.35
N ARG A 27 -10.39 15.21 11.31
CA ARG A 27 -9.26 14.29 11.44
C ARG A 27 -9.10 13.38 10.21
N GLY A 28 -10.19 12.97 9.56
CA GLY A 28 -10.18 12.19 8.32
C GLY A 28 -9.58 12.96 7.15
N GLY A 29 -9.97 14.22 6.96
CA GLY A 29 -9.39 15.12 5.96
C GLY A 29 -7.90 15.36 6.19
N TYR A 30 -7.48 15.64 7.42
CA TYR A 30 -6.06 15.89 7.72
C TYR A 30 -5.19 14.63 7.58
N THR A 31 -5.69 13.47 8.04
CA THR A 31 -4.96 12.21 7.85
C THR A 31 -4.92 11.75 6.39
N SER A 32 -5.92 12.10 5.58
CA SER A 32 -5.91 11.79 4.14
C SER A 32 -4.80 12.50 3.36
N TRP A 33 -4.31 13.64 3.84
CA TRP A 33 -3.13 14.30 3.26
C TRP A 33 -1.88 13.43 3.32
N ILE A 34 -1.77 12.54 4.32
CA ILE A 34 -0.64 11.60 4.43
C ILE A 34 -0.70 10.56 3.30
N GLN A 35 -1.91 10.15 2.89
CA GLN A 35 -2.06 9.26 1.75
C GLN A 35 -1.75 9.96 0.44
N VAL A 36 -2.10 11.25 0.33
CA VAL A 36 -1.73 12.07 -0.82
C VAL A 36 -0.22 12.21 -0.94
N THR A 37 0.51 12.43 0.15
CA THR A 37 1.98 12.52 0.07
C THR A 37 2.61 11.20 -0.32
N ALA A 38 2.06 10.05 0.10
CA ALA A 38 2.51 8.74 -0.35
C ALA A 38 2.28 8.55 -1.87
N GLY A 39 1.10 8.88 -2.37
CA GLY A 39 0.78 8.84 -3.82
C GLY A 39 1.64 9.79 -4.64
N ALA A 40 1.83 11.02 -4.16
CA ALA A 40 2.68 12.03 -4.78
C ALA A 40 4.16 11.61 -4.79
N GLY A 41 4.64 10.98 -3.72
CA GLY A 41 6.00 10.44 -3.65
C GLY A 41 6.23 9.33 -4.67
N LEU A 42 5.26 8.42 -4.82
CA LEU A 42 5.33 7.37 -5.85
C LEU A 42 5.29 7.97 -7.26
N LEU A 43 4.40 8.93 -7.51
CA LEU A 43 4.31 9.64 -8.78
C LEU A 43 5.63 10.35 -9.12
N LEU A 44 6.19 11.09 -8.17
CA LEU A 44 7.48 11.77 -8.33
C LEU A 44 8.60 10.77 -8.61
N SER A 45 8.63 9.64 -7.91
CA SER A 45 9.61 8.58 -8.14
C SER A 45 9.52 8.03 -9.57
N LEU A 46 8.31 7.73 -10.05
CA LEU A 46 8.08 7.26 -11.42
C LEU A 46 8.54 8.30 -12.46
N LEU A 47 8.19 9.57 -12.26
CA LEU A 47 8.60 10.66 -13.16
C LEU A 47 10.12 10.82 -13.21
N VAL A 48 10.79 10.77 -12.05
CA VAL A 48 12.26 10.85 -11.97
C VAL A 48 12.90 9.67 -12.69
N ILE A 49 12.40 8.44 -12.48
CA ILE A 49 12.93 7.24 -13.15
C ILE A 49 12.75 7.35 -14.67
N LEU A 50 11.58 7.77 -15.14
CA LEU A 50 11.31 7.98 -16.57
C LEU A 50 12.21 9.07 -17.17
N ALA A 51 12.41 10.18 -16.45
CA ALA A 51 13.31 11.24 -16.88
C ALA A 51 14.77 10.74 -16.97
N CYS A 52 15.25 10.02 -15.95
CA CYS A 52 16.59 9.44 -15.97
C CYS A 52 16.78 8.44 -17.12
N ARG A 53 15.79 7.57 -17.37
CA ARG A 53 15.80 6.65 -18.52
C ARG A 53 15.87 7.39 -19.84
N LYS A 54 15.08 8.45 -20.01
CA LYS A 54 15.08 9.27 -21.23
C LYS A 54 16.41 9.99 -21.44
N LEU A 55 17.04 10.46 -20.36
CA LEU A 55 18.33 11.17 -20.42
C LEU A 55 19.52 10.24 -20.69
N THR A 56 19.49 9.02 -20.15
CA THR A 56 20.63 8.08 -20.21
C THR A 56 20.50 7.00 -21.27
N GLY A 57 19.30 6.78 -21.83
CA GLY A 57 19.07 5.80 -22.88
C GLY A 57 19.49 4.38 -22.45
N GLU A 58 20.26 3.71 -23.31
CA GLU A 58 20.79 2.35 -23.03
C GLU A 58 21.71 2.32 -21.81
N ALA A 59 22.42 3.42 -21.53
CA ALA A 59 23.33 3.54 -20.40
C ALA A 59 22.60 3.58 -19.03
N PHE A 60 21.25 3.64 -19.02
CA PHE A 60 20.48 3.54 -17.79
C PHE A 60 20.76 2.25 -17.03
N ASN A 61 20.84 1.13 -17.76
CA ASN A 61 21.05 -0.20 -17.16
C ASN A 61 22.47 -0.38 -16.64
N GLU A 62 23.44 0.33 -17.22
CA GLU A 62 24.86 0.28 -16.80
C GLU A 62 25.10 1.19 -15.58
N TRP A 63 24.67 2.45 -15.65
CA TRP A 63 24.93 3.42 -14.60
C TRP A 63 23.84 4.44 -14.30
N GLY A 64 22.97 4.76 -15.26
CA GLY A 64 21.94 5.79 -15.08
C GLY A 64 20.94 5.47 -13.95
N TRP A 65 20.78 4.19 -13.59
CA TRP A 65 19.99 3.77 -12.43
C TRP A 65 20.47 4.35 -11.09
N ARG A 66 21.70 4.88 -11.00
CA ARG A 66 22.24 5.52 -9.78
C ARG A 66 21.72 6.94 -9.57
N LEU A 67 21.28 7.63 -10.62
CA LEU A 67 20.81 9.03 -10.55
C LEU A 67 19.62 9.23 -9.59
N PRO A 68 18.55 8.39 -9.63
CA PRO A 68 17.45 8.49 -8.67
C PRO A 68 17.89 8.34 -7.21
N PHE A 69 18.89 7.50 -6.93
CA PHE A 69 19.42 7.32 -5.58
C PHE A 69 20.16 8.56 -5.07
N LEU A 70 20.95 9.21 -5.94
CA LEU A 70 21.61 10.47 -5.59
C LEU A 70 20.61 11.59 -5.30
N LEU A 71 19.53 11.70 -6.09
CA LEU A 71 18.44 12.64 -5.81
C LEU A 71 17.74 12.33 -4.48
N SER A 72 17.61 11.04 -4.13
CA SER A 72 17.02 10.61 -2.86
C SER A 72 17.84 11.04 -1.65
N ILE A 73 19.18 11.16 -1.76
CA ILE A 73 20.04 11.67 -0.68
C ILE A 73 19.67 13.13 -0.35
N PHE A 74 19.45 13.95 -1.36
CA PHE A 74 19.06 15.35 -1.16
C PHE A 74 17.68 15.46 -0.48
N LEU A 75 16.72 14.67 -0.93
CA LEU A 75 15.39 14.60 -0.30
C LEU A 75 15.47 14.08 1.14
N LEU A 76 16.35 13.12 1.41
CA LEU A 76 16.58 12.59 2.76
C LEU A 76 17.16 13.65 3.68
N ALA A 77 18.09 14.48 3.21
CA ALA A 77 18.64 15.59 3.99
C ALA A 77 17.55 16.60 4.38
N ILE A 78 16.70 16.98 3.43
CA ILE A 78 15.55 17.87 3.70
C ILE A 78 14.57 17.22 4.69
N SER A 79 14.21 15.95 4.48
CA SER A 79 13.31 15.22 5.38
C SER A 79 13.89 15.16 6.80
N THR A 80 15.19 14.92 6.93
CA THR A 80 15.88 14.87 8.23
C THR A 80 15.83 16.23 8.92
N TRP A 81 16.11 17.32 8.19
CA TRP A 81 16.04 18.67 8.72
C TRP A 81 14.63 19.06 9.21
N ILE A 82 13.60 18.71 8.43
CA ILE A 82 12.19 18.94 8.81
C ILE A 82 11.86 18.17 10.10
N ARG A 83 12.25 16.89 10.19
CA ARG A 83 12.00 16.07 11.40
C ARG A 83 12.65 16.66 12.64
N LEU A 84 13.87 17.16 12.52
CA LEU A 84 14.60 17.81 13.61
C LEU A 84 13.95 19.14 14.06
N SER A 85 13.08 19.72 13.23
CA SER A 85 12.38 20.97 13.51
C SER A 85 10.95 20.78 14.04
N MET A 86 10.42 19.54 14.11
CA MET A 86 9.09 19.28 14.66
C MET A 86 9.12 19.26 16.20
N GLN A 87 8.13 19.91 16.82
CA GLN A 87 7.95 19.90 18.27
C GLN A 87 7.21 18.63 18.72
N GLU A 88 7.41 18.18 19.96
CA GLU A 88 6.63 17.07 20.52
C GLU A 88 5.14 17.43 20.59
N SER A 89 4.27 16.44 20.34
CA SER A 89 2.81 16.64 20.36
C SER A 89 2.32 17.14 21.73
N PRO A 90 1.38 18.10 21.79
CA PRO A 90 0.76 18.56 23.04
C PRO A 90 0.15 17.41 23.87
N ALA A 91 -0.39 16.39 23.21
CA ALA A 91 -0.93 15.20 23.88
C ALA A 91 0.18 14.38 24.55
N PHE A 92 1.32 14.24 23.89
CA PHE A 92 2.49 13.57 24.43
C PHE A 92 3.12 14.35 25.59
N LEU A 93 3.27 15.67 25.44
CA LEU A 93 3.75 16.56 26.51
C LEU A 93 2.83 16.51 27.74
N LYS A 94 1.51 16.50 27.54
CA LYS A 94 0.53 16.36 28.62
C LYS A 94 0.62 15.00 29.31
N MET A 95 0.75 13.91 28.55
CA MET A 95 0.94 12.56 29.11
C MET A 95 2.23 12.44 29.93
N LYS A 96 3.31 13.07 29.47
CA LYS A 96 4.60 13.15 30.17
C LYS A 96 4.48 13.96 31.47
N ALA A 97 3.78 15.10 31.43
CA ALA A 97 3.51 15.93 32.61
C ALA A 97 2.61 15.22 33.65
N GLU A 98 1.63 14.43 33.19
CA GLU A 98 0.73 13.66 34.07
C GLU A 98 1.37 12.36 34.62
N GLY A 99 2.61 12.03 34.24
CA GLY A 99 3.29 10.81 34.68
C GLY A 99 2.64 9.50 34.19
N LYS A 100 1.69 9.58 33.26
CA LYS A 100 0.93 8.44 32.71
C LYS A 100 1.69 7.68 31.61
N HIS A 101 3.01 7.72 31.64
CA HIS A 101 3.81 6.95 30.71
C HIS A 101 3.66 5.47 31.05
N SER A 102 3.09 4.68 30.13
CA SER A 102 3.06 3.23 30.27
C SER A 102 4.50 2.71 30.34
N LYS A 103 4.82 1.96 31.40
CA LYS A 103 6.15 1.38 31.61
C LYS A 103 6.36 0.12 30.75
N ALA A 104 5.29 -0.44 30.18
CA ALA A 104 5.35 -1.66 29.36
C ALA A 104 4.30 -1.66 28.23
N PRO A 105 4.36 -0.71 27.28
CA PRO A 105 3.32 -0.50 26.26
C PRO A 105 3.10 -1.73 25.36
N ILE A 106 4.14 -2.49 25.05
CA ILE A 106 4.04 -3.71 24.24
C ILE A 106 3.34 -4.82 25.05
N SER A 107 3.72 -5.01 26.32
CA SER A 107 3.10 -6.01 27.19
C SER A 107 1.65 -5.66 27.52
N GLU A 108 1.28 -4.38 27.61
CA GLU A 108 -0.10 -3.95 27.84
C GLU A 108 -0.96 -4.10 26.57
N ALA A 109 -0.39 -3.86 25.39
CA ALA A 109 -1.08 -4.02 24.11
C ALA A 109 -1.31 -5.49 23.74
N PHE A 110 -0.30 -6.35 23.95
CA PHE A 110 -0.33 -7.76 23.53
C PHE A 110 -0.60 -8.75 24.67
N GLY A 111 -0.32 -8.38 25.93
CA GLY A 111 -0.51 -9.26 27.09
C GLY A 111 -1.92 -9.26 27.66
N ASN A 112 -2.76 -8.28 27.31
CA ASN A 112 -4.18 -8.28 27.67
C ASN A 112 -5.05 -8.69 26.47
N TRP A 113 -5.79 -9.79 26.59
CA TRP A 113 -6.65 -10.30 25.52
C TRP A 113 -7.65 -9.27 24.98
N ARG A 114 -8.16 -8.37 25.81
CA ARG A 114 -9.08 -7.30 25.37
C ARG A 114 -8.40 -6.34 24.39
N ASN A 115 -7.15 -5.97 24.65
CA ASN A 115 -6.36 -5.10 23.79
C ASN A 115 -5.88 -5.86 22.56
N LEU A 116 -5.38 -7.08 22.76
CA LEU A 116 -4.93 -7.96 21.67
C LEU A 116 -6.04 -8.21 20.65
N LYS A 117 -7.28 -8.43 21.10
CA LYS A 117 -8.43 -8.58 20.20
C LYS A 117 -8.64 -7.36 19.30
N ILE A 118 -8.50 -6.15 19.84
CA ILE A 118 -8.63 -4.90 19.06
C ILE A 118 -7.47 -4.79 18.06
N VAL A 119 -6.26 -5.14 18.48
CA VAL A 119 -5.07 -5.16 17.61
C VAL A 119 -5.28 -6.13 16.46
N LEU A 120 -5.72 -7.36 16.73
CA LEU A 120 -5.96 -8.38 15.70
C LEU A 120 -7.06 -7.97 14.71
N ILE A 121 -8.18 -7.43 15.20
CA ILE A 121 -9.26 -6.93 14.33
C ILE A 121 -8.76 -5.79 13.44
N SER A 122 -7.97 -4.87 14.00
CA SER A 122 -7.42 -3.74 13.25
C SER A 122 -6.35 -4.18 12.24
N LEU A 123 -5.54 -5.18 12.59
CA LEU A 123 -4.47 -5.70 11.76
C LEU A 123 -5.01 -6.55 10.61
N PHE A 124 -5.83 -7.57 10.91
CA PHE A 124 -6.31 -8.52 9.91
C PHE A 124 -7.60 -8.07 9.21
N GLY A 125 -8.49 -7.40 9.93
CA GLY A 125 -9.75 -6.92 9.36
C GLY A 125 -9.53 -5.67 8.51
N PHE A 126 -9.03 -4.60 9.12
CA PHE A 126 -8.92 -3.30 8.45
C PHE A 126 -7.62 -3.16 7.63
N ASN A 127 -6.46 -3.25 8.28
CA ASN A 127 -5.17 -3.05 7.61
C ASN A 127 -4.92 -4.12 6.56
N GLY A 128 -5.26 -5.38 6.83
CA GLY A 128 -5.12 -6.48 5.88
C GLY A 128 -5.90 -6.22 4.59
N GLY A 129 -7.20 -5.94 4.70
CA GLY A 129 -8.04 -5.63 3.54
C GLY A 129 -7.58 -4.39 2.77
N GLN A 130 -7.21 -3.33 3.50
CA GLN A 130 -6.69 -2.10 2.89
C GLN A 130 -5.35 -2.34 2.19
N ALA A 131 -4.44 -3.09 2.80
CA ALA A 131 -3.13 -3.41 2.22
C ALA A 131 -3.30 -4.24 0.95
N VAL A 132 -4.08 -5.32 0.99
CA VAL A 132 -4.33 -6.18 -0.17
C VAL A 132 -4.90 -5.36 -1.33
N THR A 133 -5.93 -4.57 -1.07
CA THR A 133 -6.57 -3.74 -2.11
C THR A 133 -5.58 -2.72 -2.70
N PHE A 134 -4.81 -2.06 -1.84
CA PHE A 134 -3.83 -1.05 -2.27
C PHE A 134 -2.67 -1.65 -3.08
N TYR A 135 -2.04 -2.72 -2.57
CA TYR A 135 -0.92 -3.37 -3.28
C TYR A 135 -1.38 -4.03 -4.59
N CYS A 136 -2.59 -4.60 -4.61
CA CYS A 136 -3.18 -5.16 -5.81
C CYS A 136 -3.40 -4.08 -6.88
N ALA A 137 -4.08 -2.99 -6.52
CA ALA A 137 -4.36 -1.90 -7.44
C ALA A 137 -3.07 -1.20 -7.94
N GLN A 138 -2.08 -1.01 -7.08
CA GLN A 138 -0.94 -0.16 -7.38
C GLN A 138 0.25 -0.90 -8.00
N PHE A 139 0.64 -2.05 -7.44
CA PHE A 139 1.84 -2.77 -7.88
C PHE A 139 1.51 -3.99 -8.71
N TYR A 140 0.51 -4.76 -8.30
CA TYR A 140 0.13 -5.96 -9.04
C TYR A 140 -0.46 -5.60 -10.41
N SER A 141 -1.25 -4.52 -10.54
CA SER A 141 -1.71 -4.04 -11.86
C SER A 141 -0.56 -3.75 -12.82
N LEU A 142 0.52 -3.10 -12.37
CA LEU A 142 1.69 -2.84 -13.21
C LEU A 142 2.41 -4.13 -13.59
N PHE A 143 2.57 -5.04 -12.63
CA PHE A 143 3.14 -6.37 -12.88
C PHE A 143 2.27 -7.14 -13.90
N PHE A 144 0.95 -7.12 -13.74
CA PHE A 144 0.01 -7.81 -14.63
C PHE A 144 0.09 -7.27 -16.05
N LEU A 145 0.06 -5.94 -16.21
CA LEU A 145 0.20 -5.29 -17.52
C LEU A 145 1.52 -5.68 -18.22
N THR A 146 2.64 -5.61 -17.51
CA THR A 146 3.97 -5.80 -18.12
C THR A 146 4.37 -7.26 -18.27
N GLN A 147 4.09 -8.10 -17.27
CA GLN A 147 4.56 -9.49 -17.21
C GLN A 147 3.57 -10.49 -17.78
N ILE A 148 2.26 -10.24 -17.63
CA ILE A 148 1.21 -11.16 -18.07
C ILE A 148 0.66 -10.72 -19.43
N LEU A 149 0.16 -9.49 -19.53
CA LEU A 149 -0.41 -8.95 -20.77
C LEU A 149 0.64 -8.48 -21.78
N LYS A 150 1.92 -8.47 -21.39
CA LYS A 150 3.08 -8.07 -22.22
C LYS A 150 2.94 -6.66 -22.83
N VAL A 151 2.21 -5.78 -22.14
CA VAL A 151 2.13 -4.37 -22.51
C VAL A 151 3.51 -3.74 -22.38
N ASP A 152 3.85 -2.90 -23.36
CA ASP A 152 5.08 -2.13 -23.35
C ASP A 152 5.28 -1.40 -21.99
N PRO A 153 6.47 -1.51 -21.35
CA PRO A 153 6.71 -0.93 -20.05
C PRO A 153 6.48 0.59 -19.99
N GLN A 154 6.79 1.33 -21.05
CA GLN A 154 6.57 2.78 -21.05
C GLN A 154 5.07 3.09 -20.99
N THR A 155 4.27 2.39 -21.79
CA THR A 155 2.81 2.51 -21.81
C THR A 155 2.19 2.13 -20.46
N ALA A 156 2.61 1.01 -19.87
CA ALA A 156 2.10 0.57 -18.57
C ALA A 156 2.45 1.57 -17.44
N ASN A 157 3.63 2.18 -17.47
CA ASN A 157 4.01 3.23 -16.52
C ASN A 157 3.16 4.51 -16.70
N LEU A 158 2.84 4.90 -17.93
CA LEU A 158 1.95 6.04 -18.19
C LEU A 158 0.53 5.78 -17.68
N MET A 159 0.01 4.55 -17.85
CA MET A 159 -1.28 4.16 -17.29
C MET A 159 -1.28 4.22 -15.75
N LEU A 160 -0.20 3.77 -15.11
CA LEU A 160 -0.05 3.86 -13.66
C LEU A 160 0.01 5.32 -13.17
N ILE A 161 0.73 6.18 -13.89
CA ILE A 161 0.78 7.62 -13.62
C ILE A 161 -0.61 8.25 -13.74
N ALA A 162 -1.35 7.95 -14.81
CA ALA A 162 -2.71 8.44 -15.00
C ALA A 162 -3.64 7.96 -13.87
N SER A 163 -3.54 6.69 -13.47
CA SER A 163 -4.26 6.14 -12.33
C SER A 163 -3.94 6.90 -11.05
N LEU A 164 -2.66 7.15 -10.75
CA LEU A 164 -2.26 7.89 -9.55
C LEU A 164 -2.80 9.32 -9.52
N ILE A 165 -2.76 10.02 -10.66
CA ILE A 165 -3.30 11.38 -10.77
C ILE A 165 -4.81 11.38 -10.52
N LEU A 166 -5.52 10.35 -11.01
CA LEU A 166 -6.97 10.24 -10.81
C LEU A 166 -7.34 9.83 -9.37
N THR A 167 -6.60 8.90 -8.76
CA THR A 167 -6.93 8.35 -7.44
C THR A 167 -6.46 9.22 -6.29
N THR A 168 -5.35 9.95 -6.44
CA THR A 168 -4.77 10.76 -5.35
C THR A 168 -5.75 11.81 -4.79
N PRO A 169 -6.47 12.59 -5.62
CA PRO A 169 -7.49 13.53 -5.13
C PRO A 169 -8.67 12.84 -4.43
N LEU A 170 -8.99 11.59 -4.80
CA LEU A 170 -10.07 10.84 -4.17
C LEU A 170 -9.76 10.54 -2.70
N PHE A 171 -8.49 10.41 -2.30
CA PHE A 171 -8.15 10.29 -0.88
C PHE A 171 -8.62 11.49 -0.07
N LEU A 172 -8.45 12.71 -0.59
CA LEU A 172 -8.93 13.94 0.08
C LEU A 172 -10.46 13.96 0.14
N TYR A 173 -11.11 13.62 -0.97
CA TYR A 173 -12.57 13.58 -1.05
C TYR A 173 -13.16 12.59 -0.03
N PHE A 174 -12.72 11.33 -0.05
CA PHE A 174 -13.21 10.31 0.87
C PHE A 174 -12.75 10.53 2.31
N GLY A 175 -11.57 11.13 2.51
CA GLY A 175 -11.10 11.58 3.82
C GLY A 175 -12.06 12.60 4.43
N HIS A 176 -12.44 13.63 3.68
CA HIS A 176 -13.40 14.63 4.14
C HIS A 176 -14.83 14.08 4.24
N LEU A 177 -15.23 13.16 3.35
CA LEU A 177 -16.51 12.49 3.44
C LEU A 177 -16.61 11.66 4.73
N SER A 178 -15.53 10.98 5.13
CA SER A 178 -15.47 10.19 6.35
C SER A 178 -15.67 11.02 7.62
N ASP A 179 -15.31 12.32 7.58
CA ASP A 179 -15.58 13.25 8.67
C ASP A 179 -17.07 13.64 8.75
N ARG A 180 -17.81 13.60 7.62
CA ARG A 180 -19.24 13.97 7.56
C ARG A 180 -20.19 12.82 7.87
N ILE A 181 -19.97 11.66 7.26
CA ILE A 181 -20.89 10.51 7.38
C ILE A 181 -20.39 9.43 8.35
N GLY A 182 -19.21 9.66 8.94
CA GLY A 182 -18.54 8.73 9.83
C GLY A 182 -17.54 7.81 9.11
N ARG A 183 -16.50 7.39 9.83
CA ARG A 183 -15.38 6.62 9.25
C ARG A 183 -15.77 5.19 8.86
N LYS A 184 -16.49 4.50 9.75
CA LYS A 184 -16.87 3.09 9.57
C LYS A 184 -17.59 2.81 8.24
N PRO A 185 -18.65 3.55 7.83
CA PRO A 185 -19.34 3.26 6.57
C PRO A 185 -18.44 3.52 5.35
N VAL A 186 -17.62 4.57 5.35
CA VAL A 186 -16.68 4.84 4.24
C VAL A 186 -15.66 3.72 4.10
N LEU A 187 -15.09 3.25 5.22
CA LEU A 187 -14.11 2.16 5.20
C LEU A 187 -14.71 0.83 4.71
N ILE A 188 -15.90 0.47 5.21
CA ILE A 188 -16.57 -0.78 4.80
C ILE A 188 -16.99 -0.70 3.32
N ALA A 189 -17.53 0.44 2.88
CA ALA A 189 -17.89 0.64 1.48
C ALA A 189 -16.66 0.53 0.57
N GLY A 190 -15.53 1.13 0.94
CA GLY A 190 -14.28 1.03 0.19
C GLY A 190 -13.76 -0.40 0.08
N LEU A 191 -13.77 -1.16 1.18
CA LEU A 191 -13.37 -2.57 1.16
C LEU A 191 -14.32 -3.45 0.34
N ALA A 192 -15.64 -3.23 0.47
CA ALA A 192 -16.64 -3.97 -0.30
C ALA A 192 -16.54 -3.67 -1.80
N LEU A 193 -16.35 -2.41 -2.18
CA LEU A 193 -16.10 -2.00 -3.57
C LEU A 193 -14.78 -2.57 -4.09
N GLY A 194 -13.72 -2.55 -3.27
CA GLY A 194 -12.43 -3.17 -3.61
C GLY A 194 -12.60 -4.65 -3.95
N LEU A 195 -13.28 -5.40 -3.08
CA LEU A 195 -13.55 -6.83 -3.31
C LEU A 195 -14.41 -7.06 -4.57
N ALA A 196 -15.47 -6.27 -4.75
CA ALA A 196 -16.39 -6.42 -5.87
C ALA A 196 -15.75 -6.04 -7.22
N LEU A 197 -14.87 -5.03 -7.23
CA LEU A 197 -14.29 -4.48 -8.45
C LEU A 197 -12.93 -5.06 -8.82
N THR A 198 -12.22 -5.74 -7.91
CA THR A 198 -10.91 -6.29 -8.22
C THR A 198 -10.96 -7.23 -9.43
N PHE A 199 -11.81 -8.28 -9.39
CA PHE A 199 -11.89 -9.23 -10.52
C PHE A 199 -12.41 -8.58 -11.83
N PRO A 200 -13.50 -7.79 -11.84
CA PRO A 200 -13.93 -7.09 -13.04
C PRO A 200 -12.87 -6.14 -13.61
N ALA A 201 -12.12 -5.44 -12.76
CA ALA A 201 -11.09 -4.50 -13.20
C ALA A 201 -9.94 -5.22 -13.93
N PHE A 202 -9.48 -6.36 -13.41
CA PHE A 202 -8.46 -7.16 -14.11
C PHE A 202 -8.98 -7.75 -15.42
N ARG A 203 -10.26 -8.16 -15.46
CA ARG A 203 -10.88 -8.61 -16.71
C ARG A 203 -10.94 -7.51 -17.76
N TRP A 204 -11.39 -6.31 -17.37
CA TRP A 204 -11.39 -5.15 -18.27
C TRP A 204 -9.97 -4.79 -18.73
N LEU A 205 -8.98 -4.86 -17.84
CA LEU A 205 -7.58 -4.66 -18.22
C LEU A 205 -7.15 -5.66 -19.30
N THR A 206 -7.48 -6.95 -19.15
CA THR A 206 -7.19 -7.97 -20.17
C THR A 206 -7.89 -7.66 -21.49
N ASP A 207 -9.20 -7.39 -21.45
CA ASP A 207 -10.02 -7.14 -22.64
C ASP A 207 -9.52 -5.93 -23.46
N TYR A 208 -9.16 -4.83 -22.78
CA TYR A 208 -8.76 -3.59 -23.45
C TYR A 208 -7.26 -3.49 -23.76
N ALA A 209 -6.38 -4.10 -22.97
CA ALA A 209 -4.95 -3.96 -23.15
C ALA A 209 -4.33 -5.06 -24.03
N ASN A 210 -4.91 -6.27 -24.07
CA ASN A 210 -4.46 -7.34 -24.95
C ASN A 210 -5.62 -8.29 -25.34
N PRO A 211 -6.40 -7.94 -26.39
CA PRO A 211 -7.58 -8.71 -26.79
C PRO A 211 -7.24 -10.13 -27.28
N ASP A 212 -6.01 -10.39 -27.73
CA ASP A 212 -5.57 -11.73 -28.11
C ASP A 212 -5.39 -12.65 -26.89
N VAL A 213 -4.92 -12.10 -25.77
CA VAL A 213 -4.87 -12.83 -24.49
C VAL A 213 -6.29 -13.05 -23.93
N ALA A 214 -7.18 -12.06 -24.08
CA ALA A 214 -8.58 -12.21 -23.71
C ALA A 214 -9.27 -13.35 -24.50
N ALA A 215 -8.99 -13.43 -25.81
CA ALA A 215 -9.49 -14.50 -26.67
C ALA A 215 -8.86 -15.87 -26.32
N ALA A 216 -7.59 -15.90 -25.93
CA ALA A 216 -6.91 -17.11 -25.46
C ALA A 216 -7.50 -17.63 -24.13
N GLU A 217 -7.78 -16.75 -23.16
CA GLU A 217 -8.46 -17.12 -21.92
C GLU A 217 -9.89 -17.63 -22.16
N ALA A 218 -10.61 -17.02 -23.10
CA ALA A 218 -11.97 -17.44 -23.46
C ALA A 218 -12.01 -18.78 -24.21
N SER A 219 -10.98 -19.09 -25.00
CA SER A 219 -10.90 -20.32 -25.80
C SER A 219 -10.27 -21.51 -25.06
N SER A 220 -9.52 -21.28 -23.98
CA SER A 220 -8.86 -22.32 -23.18
C SER A 220 -9.11 -22.14 -21.68
N PRO A 221 -10.32 -22.41 -21.17
CA PRO A 221 -10.60 -22.30 -19.74
C PRO A 221 -9.77 -23.33 -18.96
N VAL A 222 -8.95 -22.85 -18.01
CA VAL A 222 -8.20 -23.69 -17.09
C VAL A 222 -9.19 -24.33 -16.10
N ILE A 223 -9.58 -25.58 -16.37
CA ILE A 223 -10.36 -26.37 -15.42
C ILE A 223 -9.40 -26.88 -14.35
N VAL A 224 -9.46 -26.27 -13.16
CA VAL A 224 -8.79 -26.84 -11.98
C VAL A 224 -9.59 -28.07 -11.54
N VAL A 225 -9.22 -29.22 -12.08
CA VAL A 225 -9.72 -30.52 -11.58
C VAL A 225 -8.95 -30.78 -10.28
N ALA A 226 -9.59 -30.51 -9.15
CA ALA A 226 -9.09 -31.01 -7.87
C ALA A 226 -9.26 -32.53 -7.87
N ASP A 227 -8.14 -33.26 -7.90
CA ASP A 227 -8.16 -34.72 -7.78
C ASP A 227 -8.66 -35.11 -6.38
N PRO A 228 -9.84 -35.75 -6.24
CA PRO A 228 -10.36 -36.16 -4.94
C PRO A 228 -9.48 -37.20 -4.24
N ALA A 229 -8.50 -37.82 -4.91
CA ALA A 229 -7.60 -38.79 -4.31
C ALA A 229 -6.47 -38.16 -3.45
N VAL A 230 -6.18 -36.87 -3.62
CA VAL A 230 -5.03 -36.21 -2.94
C VAL A 230 -5.43 -35.59 -1.59
N ALA A 231 -6.73 -35.49 -1.28
CA ALA A 231 -7.20 -34.79 -0.08
C ALA A 231 -7.14 -35.61 1.22
N ILE A 232 -6.87 -36.92 1.22
CA ILE A 232 -6.89 -37.75 2.43
C ILE A 232 -5.84 -38.87 2.38
N SER A 233 -4.59 -38.59 2.78
CA SER A 233 -3.77 -39.48 3.62
C SER A 233 -2.36 -38.92 3.83
N SER A 234 -2.22 -38.05 4.82
CA SER A 234 -0.94 -37.87 5.51
C SER A 234 -0.88 -38.81 6.72
N SER A 235 -0.28 -39.99 6.55
CA SER A 235 0.26 -40.76 7.68
C SER A 235 1.31 -41.79 7.23
N THR A 236 2.50 -41.30 6.89
CA THR A 236 3.85 -41.82 7.26
C THR A 236 4.22 -43.30 6.89
N PRO A 237 5.50 -43.73 7.07
CA PRO A 237 6.46 -43.98 5.99
C PRO A 237 6.81 -45.47 5.78
N SER A 238 7.50 -45.84 4.69
CA SER A 238 8.63 -46.81 4.67
C SER A 238 8.97 -47.36 3.27
N ALA A 239 10.28 -47.49 3.04
CA ALA A 239 10.98 -48.50 2.21
C ALA A 239 10.95 -48.46 0.66
N LYS A 240 12.09 -48.02 0.10
CA LYS A 240 12.81 -48.67 -1.03
C LYS A 240 13.03 -50.19 -0.75
N PRO A 241 13.50 -51.06 -1.69
CA PRO A 241 13.96 -50.86 -3.08
C PRO A 241 13.49 -51.95 -4.10
N SER A 242 13.73 -51.71 -5.40
CA SER A 242 14.49 -52.59 -6.30
C SER A 242 14.75 -51.88 -7.62
#